data_AF-A0A7L2R3V8-F1
#
_entry.id   AF-A0A7L2R3V8-F1
#
_cell.length_a   1.000
_cell.length_b   1.000
_cell.length_c   1.000
_cell.angle_alpha   90.00
_cell.angle_beta   90.00
_cell.angle_gamma   90.00
#
_symmetry.space_group_name_H-M   'P 1'
#
loop_
_entity.id
_entity.type
_entity.pdbx_description
1 polymer ?
#
loop_
_entity_poly.entity_id
_entity_poly.type
_entity_poly.pdbx_seq_one_letter_code
_entity_poly.pdbx_strand_id
1 'polypeptide(L)' 'GMAQAALGSAGLHFDELNKLRVLEPEVAAQTAQLREECRAFVDKTAEFQKIVGSLIELVDQLAKAAESEKMKVL' A
#
# COMPACT_ATOMS: atom_id res chain seq x y z
N GLY A 1 5.46 10.74 38.17
CA GLY A 1 5.23 11.70 39.29
C GLY A 1 3.87 12.38 39.14
N MET A 2 3.40 13.16 40.12
CA MET A 2 2.07 13.81 40.07
C MET A 2 1.83 14.64 38.79
N ALA A 3 2.86 15.32 38.28
CA ALA A 3 2.80 16.07 37.02
C ALA A 3 2.53 15.16 35.80
N GLN A 4 3.12 13.96 35.77
CA GLN A 4 2.96 13.01 34.67
C GLN A 4 1.57 12.37 34.68
N ALA A 5 1.00 12.14 35.87
CA ALA A 5 -0.39 11.70 36.01
C ALA A 5 -1.38 12.78 35.57
N ALA A 6 -1.12 14.05 35.90
CA ALA A 6 -1.95 15.17 35.44
C ALA A 6 -1.92 15.32 33.91
N LEU A 7 -0.75 15.21 33.28
CA LEU A 7 -0.61 15.25 31.82
C LEU A 7 -1.32 14.05 31.16
N GLY A 8 -1.14 12.84 31.69
CA GLY A 8 -1.85 11.65 31.22
C GLY A 8 -3.37 11.80 31.31
N SER A 9 -3.89 12.39 32.40
CA SER A 9 -5.34 12.65 32.55
C SER A 9 -5.88 13.68 31.55
N ALA A 10 -5.01 14.53 31.01
CA ALA A 10 -5.35 15.49 29.95
C ALA A 10 -5.17 14.91 28.53
N GLY A 11 -4.90 13.60 28.40
CA GLY A 11 -4.64 12.95 27.11
C GLY A 11 -3.29 13.32 26.50
N LEU A 12 -2.33 13.75 27.32
CA LEU A 12 -0.99 14.09 26.88
C LEU A 12 -0.03 12.94 27.21
N HIS A 13 0.74 12.57 26.21
CA HIS A 13 1.69 11.47 26.25
C HIS A 13 3.11 12.00 26.11
N PHE A 14 4.09 11.23 26.59
CA PHE A 14 5.49 11.48 26.29
C PHE A 14 5.98 10.41 25.31
N ASP A 15 6.73 10.82 24.29
CA ASP A 15 7.46 9.88 23.45
C ASP A 15 8.83 9.52 24.07
N GLU A 16 9.56 8.65 23.38
CA GLU A 16 10.89 8.16 23.79
C GLU A 16 11.94 9.28 23.94
N LEU A 17 11.68 10.45 23.36
CA LEU A 17 12.54 11.64 23.44
C LEU A 17 12.05 12.64 24.50
N ASN A 18 11.13 12.23 25.38
CA ASN A 18 10.46 13.07 26.38
C ASN A 18 9.73 14.27 25.77
N LYS A 19 9.28 14.17 24.51
CA LYS A 19 8.45 15.21 23.89
C LYS A 19 6.99 14.95 24.21
N LEU A 20 6.27 16.02 24.49
CA LEU A 20 4.83 15.99 24.70
C LEU A 20 4.10 15.67 23.38
N ARG A 21 3.15 14.74 23.42
CA ARG A 21 2.34 14.29 22.28
C ARG A 21 0.87 14.31 22.67
N VAL A 22 0.02 14.66 21.70
CA VAL A 22 -1.45 14.63 21.84
C VAL A 22 -2.06 13.31 21.36
N LEU A 23 -1.24 12.47 20.72
CA LEU A 23 -1.60 11.12 20.30
C LEU A 23 -0.65 10.17 21.01
N GLU A 24 -1.18 9.05 21.47
CA GLU A 24 -0.38 7.98 22.03
C GLU A 24 0.69 7.52 21.03
N PRO A 25 1.98 7.51 21.41
CA PRO A 25 3.07 7.22 20.48
C PRO A 25 2.94 5.88 19.76
N GLU A 26 2.46 4.85 20.45
CA GLU A 26 2.23 3.52 19.87
C GLU A 26 1.14 3.57 18.79
N VAL A 27 0.01 4.22 19.08
CA VAL A 27 -1.09 4.40 18.12
C VAL A 27 -0.62 5.19 16.90
N ALA A 28 0.18 6.23 17.11
CA ALA A 28 0.77 7.01 16.02
C ALA A 28 1.69 6.16 15.13
N ALA A 29 2.55 5.34 15.74
CA ALA A 29 3.46 4.45 15.03
C ALA A 29 2.70 3.37 14.24
N GLN A 30 1.76 2.67 14.88
CA GLN A 30 0.93 1.64 14.25
C GLN A 30 0.11 2.21 13.08
N THR A 31 -0.45 3.41 13.24
CA THR A 31 -1.22 4.06 12.17
C THR A 31 -0.33 4.48 11.00
N ALA A 32 0.89 4.95 11.28
CA ALA A 32 1.86 5.30 10.24
C ALA A 32 2.30 4.05 9.45
N GLN A 33 2.59 2.95 10.16
CA GLN A 33 2.93 1.68 9.55
C GLN A 33 1.77 1.14 8.70
N LEU A 34 0.55 1.12 9.23
CA LEU A 34 -0.64 0.68 8.49
C LEU A 34 -0.83 1.50 7.20
N ARG A 35 -0.62 2.82 7.24
CA ARG A 35 -0.70 3.68 6.06
C ARG A 35 0.34 3.29 5.01
N GLU A 36 1.56 2.98 5.42
CA GLU A 36 2.62 2.55 4.51
C GLU A 36 2.29 1.19 3.89
N GLU A 37 1.83 0.22 4.68
CA GLU A 37 1.40 -1.09 4.21
C GLU A 37 0.23 -0.99 3.22
N CYS A 38 -0.77 -0.15 3.50
CA CYS A 38 -1.87 0.11 2.57
C CYS A 38 -1.39 0.75 1.26
N ARG A 39 -0.43 1.69 1.32
CA ARG A 39 0.17 2.28 0.11
C ARG A 39 0.86 1.21 -0.73
N ALA A 40 1.74 0.43 -0.11
CA ALA A 40 2.47 -0.64 -0.77
C ALA A 40 1.53 -1.68 -1.40
N PHE A 41 0.43 -2.02 -0.71
CA PHE A 41 -0.58 -2.94 -1.24
C PHE A 41 -1.26 -2.39 -2.51
N VAL A 42 -1.67 -1.13 -2.50
CA VAL A 42 -2.30 -0.47 -3.65
C VAL A 42 -1.33 -0.40 -4.82
N ASP A 43 -0.08 0.00 -4.57
CA ASP A 43 0.94 0.16 -5.60
C ASP A 43 1.26 -1.19 -6.26
N LYS A 44 1.44 -2.25 -5.45
CA LYS A 44 1.69 -3.61 -5.94
C LYS A 44 0.49 -4.18 -6.71
N THR A 45 -0.73 -3.84 -6.29
CA THR A 45 -1.95 -4.23 -7.02
C THR A 45 -2.02 -3.54 -8.39
N ALA A 46 -1.67 -2.25 -8.46
CA ALA A 46 -1.64 -1.52 -9.72
C ALA A 46 -0.56 -2.07 -10.67
N GLU A 47 0.62 -2.42 -10.16
CA GLU A 47 1.67 -3.08 -10.94
C GLU A 47 1.20 -4.44 -11.48
N PHE A 48 0.58 -5.26 -10.63
CA PHE A 48 0.02 -6.54 -11.04
C PHE A 48 -1.03 -6.38 -12.14
N GLN A 49 -1.95 -5.42 -12.01
CA GLN A 49 -2.95 -5.12 -13.04
C GLN A 49 -2.30 -4.74 -14.37
N LYS A 50 -1.23 -3.94 -14.34
CA LYS A 50 -0.48 -3.57 -15.54
C LYS A 50 0.15 -4.80 -16.22
N ILE A 51 0.77 -5.70 -15.45
CA ILE A 51 1.39 -6.93 -15.98
C ILE A 51 0.34 -7.82 -16.63
N VAL A 52 -0.80 -8.04 -15.96
CA VAL A 52 -1.90 -8.85 -16.51
C VAL A 52 -2.48 -8.20 -17.77
N GLY A 53 -2.65 -6.88 -17.79
CA GLY A 53 -3.08 -6.14 -18.98
C GLY A 53 -2.16 -6.37 -20.19
N SER A 54 -0.84 -6.22 -19.98
CA SER A 54 0.15 -6.47 -21.04
C SER A 54 0.17 -7.94 -21.51
N LEU A 55 -0.06 -8.89 -20.61
CA LEU A 55 -0.17 -10.31 -20.97
C LEU A 55 -1.39 -10.58 -21.85
N ILE A 56 -2.55 -9.99 -21.51
CA ILE A 56 -3.78 -10.11 -22.31
C ILE A 56 -3.54 -9.57 -23.72
N GLU A 57 -2.91 -8.40 -23.83
CA GLU A 57 -2.57 -7.80 -25.14
C GLU A 57 -1.67 -8.71 -25.96
N LEU A 58 -0.65 -9.32 -25.36
CA LEU A 58 0.26 -10.24 -26.03
C LEU A 58 -0.49 -11.49 -26.52
N VAL A 59 -1.38 -12.05 -25.70
CA VAL A 59 -2.19 -13.23 -26.07
C VAL A 59 -3.15 -12.91 -27.22
N ASP A 60 -3.79 -11.74 -27.22
CA ASP A 60 -4.68 -11.30 -28.31
C ASP A 60 -3.91 -11.12 -29.63
N GLN A 61 -2.70 -10.53 -29.57
CA GLN A 61 -1.82 -10.42 -30.73
C GLN A 61 -1.43 -11.79 -31.29
N LEU A 62 -1.07 -12.74 -30.42
CA LEU A 62 -0.71 -14.10 -30.82
C LEU A 62 -1.89 -14.82 -31.48
N ALA A 63 -3.10 -14.68 -30.93
CA ALA A 63 -4.31 -15.28 -31.50
C ALA A 63 -4.60 -14.73 -32.91
N LYS A 64 -4.49 -13.41 -33.10
CA LYS A 64 -4.66 -12.78 -34.44
C LYS A 64 -3.60 -13.24 -35.43
N ALA A 65 -2.35 -13.35 -35.01
CA ALA A 65 -1.26 -13.83 -35.86
C ALA A 65 -1.50 -15.29 -36.30
N ALA A 66 -1.93 -16.16 -35.37
CA ALA A 66 -2.23 -17.56 -35.68
C ALA A 66 -3.38 -17.71 -36.67
N GLU A 67 -4.44 -16.90 -36.54
CA GLU A 67 -5.56 -16.92 -37.47
C GLU A 67 -5.18 -16.38 -38.87
N SER A 68 -4.38 -15.31 -38.91
CA SER A 68 -3.83 -14.78 -40.17
C SER A 68 -2.99 -15.81 -40.91
N GLU A 69 -2.17 -16.59 -40.19
CA GLU A 69 -1.33 -17.62 -40.81
C GLU A 69 -2.16 -18.79 -41.34
N LYS A 70 -3.22 -19.22 -40.64
CA LYS A 70 -4.17 -20.21 -41.18
C LYS A 70 -4.78 -19.77 -42.52
N MET A 71 -5.15 -18.50 -42.64
CA MET A 71 -5.77 -17.95 -43.84
C MET A 71 -4.84 -17.91 -45.07
N LYS A 72 -3.50 -17.90 -44.89
CA LYS A 72 -2.55 -17.93 -46.02
C LYS A 72 -2.33 -19.33 -46.61
N VAL A 73 -2.74 -20.37 -45.89
CA VAL A 73 -2.54 -21.77 -46.27
C VAL A 73 -3.80 -22.35 -46.95
N LEU A 74 -4.89 -21.58 -47.00
CA LEU A 74 -6.14 -21.85 -47.72
C LEU A 74 -6.16 -21.13 -49.07
#